data_AF-A0A2Z5X0W0-F1
#
_entry.id   AF-A0A2Z5X0W0-F1
#
_cell.length_a   1.000
_cell.length_b   1.000
_cell.length_c   1.000
_cell.angle_alpha   90.00
_cell.angle_beta   90.00
_cell.angle_gamma   90.00
#
_symmetry.space_group_name_H-M   'P 1'
#
loop_
_entity.id
_entity.type
_entity.pdbx_description
1 polymer ?
#
loop_
_entity_poly.entity_id
_entity_poly.type
_entity_poly.pdbx_seq_one_letter_code
_entity_poly.pdbx_strand_id
1 'polypeptide(L)' 'MDTQLLKLEIDMQNHYTVSTLYQAIQDELKQHGRPLNWIVSGVDKDSQKVYVNAIFLAAELNWCNCLN' A
#
# COMPACT_ATOMS: atom_id res chain seq x y z
N MET A 1 2.40 -10.45 -19.53
CA MET A 1 1.89 -9.85 -18.29
C MET A 1 3.08 -9.22 -17.60
N ASP A 2 3.01 -7.93 -17.30
CA ASP A 2 4.07 -7.19 -16.62
C ASP A 2 3.58 -6.86 -15.20
N THR A 3 4.44 -7.10 -14.21
CA THR A 3 4.14 -6.83 -12.80
C THR A 3 5.13 -5.83 -12.25
N GLN A 4 4.62 -4.89 -11.45
CA GLN A 4 5.44 -3.88 -10.80
C GLN A 4 5.29 -4.00 -9.29
N LEU A 5 6.41 -3.77 -8.61
CA LEU A 5 6.48 -3.75 -7.14
C LEU A 5 6.41 -2.31 -6.67
N LEU A 6 5.35 -1.97 -5.94
CA LEU A 6 5.18 -0.70 -5.26
C LEU A 6 5.58 -0.87 -3.80
N LYS A 7 6.38 0.07 -3.28
CA LYS A 7 6.65 0.19 -1.85
C LYS A 7 5.84 1.35 -1.30
N LEU A 8 5.12 1.10 -0.21
CA LEU A 8 4.27 2.06 0.47
C LEU A 8 4.73 2.21 1.92
N GLU A 9 4.58 3.43 2.42
CA GLU A 9 4.92 3.81 3.78
C GLU A 9 3.67 4.31 4.49
N ILE A 10 3.15 3.50 5.40
CA ILE A 10 1.92 3.79 6.14
C ILE A 10 2.28 4.34 7.50
N ASP A 11 1.81 5.54 7.82
CA ASP A 11 1.98 6.12 9.14
C ASP A 11 1.07 5.43 10.16
N MET A 12 1.60 5.01 11.31
CA MET A 12 0.86 4.30 12.37
C MET A 12 0.32 5.24 13.46
N GLN A 13 0.66 6.53 13.47
CA GLN A 13 0.34 7.43 14.59
C GLN A 13 -1.17 7.54 14.85
N ASN A 14 -1.99 7.29 13.83
CA ASN A 14 -3.45 7.33 13.93
C ASN A 14 -4.11 5.94 13.94
N HIS A 15 -3.33 4.84 13.96
CA HIS A 15 -3.85 3.47 13.86
C HIS A 15 -3.45 2.63 15.07
N TYR A 16 -4.23 2.77 16.14
CA TYR A 16 -3.99 2.12 17.43
C TYR A 16 -4.44 0.65 17.52
N THR A 17 -5.08 0.12 16.47
CA THR A 17 -5.54 -1.28 16.43
C THR A 17 -5.13 -1.94 15.12
N VAL A 18 -4.96 -3.26 15.15
CA VAL A 18 -4.63 -4.06 13.96
C VAL A 18 -5.68 -3.85 12.85
N SER A 19 -6.96 -3.76 13.21
CA SER A 19 -8.05 -3.54 12.27
C SER A 19 -7.96 -2.20 11.55
N THR A 20 -7.67 -1.12 12.29
CA THR A 20 -7.56 0.22 11.71
C THR A 20 -6.33 0.38 10.83
N LEU A 21 -5.21 -0.23 11.21
CA LEU A 21 -4.00 -0.27 10.40
C LEU A 21 -4.21 -1.07 9.10
N TYR A 22 -4.86 -2.23 9.20
CA TYR A 22 -5.20 -3.04 8.02
C TYR A 22 -6.08 -2.29 7.03
N GLN A 23 -7.10 -1.57 7.52
CA GLN A 23 -7.94 -0.71 6.67
C GLN A 23 -7.14 0.41 6.02
N ALA A 24 -6.26 1.08 6.75
CA ALA A 24 -5.40 2.14 6.20
C ALA A 24 -4.52 1.62 5.06
N ILE A 25 -3.87 0.46 5.26
CA ILE A 25 -3.08 -0.21 4.22
C ILE A 25 -3.95 -0.51 2.99
N GLN A 26 -5.15 -1.08 3.19
CA GLN A 26 -6.04 -1.39 2.08
C GLN A 26 -6.52 -0.14 1.33
N ASP A 27 -6.85 0.92 2.05
CA ASP A 27 -7.34 2.16 1.44
C ASP A 27 -6.24 2.89 0.68
N GLU A 28 -5.00 2.88 1.18
CA GLU A 28 -3.85 3.40 0.43
C GLU A 28 -3.57 2.55 -0.82
N LEU A 29 -3.54 1.22 -0.69
CA LEU A 29 -3.36 0.31 -1.82
C LEU A 29 -4.41 0.52 -2.92
N LYS A 30 -5.68 0.73 -2.55
CA LYS A 30 -6.78 1.03 -3.49
C LYS A 30 -6.57 2.32 -4.27
N GLN A 31 -5.90 3.33 -3.70
CA GLN A 31 -5.59 4.57 -4.42
C GLN A 31 -4.66 4.31 -5.61
N HIS A 32 -3.80 3.29 -5.50
CA HIS A 32 -2.87 2.90 -6.57
C HIS A 32 -3.47 1.87 -7.55
N GLY A 33 -4.50 1.14 -7.13
CA GLY A 33 -5.21 0.16 -7.95
C GLY A 33 -5.59 -1.08 -7.15
N ARG A 34 -5.78 -2.21 -7.83
CA ARG A 34 -5.97 -3.50 -7.17
C ARG A 34 -4.65 -4.27 -7.14
N PRO A 35 -4.01 -4.43 -5.97
CA PRO A 35 -2.82 -5.27 -5.89
C PRO A 35 -3.20 -6.74 -6.09
N LEU A 36 -2.36 -7.48 -6.83
CA LEU A 36 -2.44 -8.93 -6.92
C LEU A 36 -2.13 -9.58 -5.57
N ASN A 37 -1.12 -9.05 -4.88
CA ASN A 37 -0.73 -9.46 -3.55
C ASN A 37 0.02 -8.32 -2.85
N TRP A 38 -0.01 -8.29 -1.53
CA TRP A 38 0.77 -7.35 -0.74
C TRP A 38 1.22 -7.98 0.57
N ILE A 39 2.35 -7.52 1.09
CA ILE A 39 2.95 -7.99 2.34
C ILE A 39 3.49 -6.81 3.14
N VAL A 40 3.41 -6.89 4.46
CA VAL A 40 4.15 -6.00 5.35
C VAL A 40 5.61 -6.44 5.35
N SER A 41 6.50 -5.57 4.89
CA SER A 41 7.93 -5.84 4.76
C SER A 41 8.74 -5.38 5.97
N GLY A 42 8.20 -4.46 6.76
CA GLY A 42 8.85 -3.98 7.98
C GLY A 42 7.96 -3.04 8.79
N VAL A 43 8.34 -2.86 10.05
CA VAL A 43 7.71 -1.90 10.95
C VAL A 43 8.83 -1.12 11.64
N ASP A 44 8.78 0.20 11.48
CA ASP A 44 9.65 1.15 12.18
C ASP A 44 8.88 1.69 13.39
N LYS A 45 9.30 1.31 14.58
CA LYS A 45 8.62 1.70 15.83
C LYS A 45 8.98 3.12 16.24
N ASP A 46 10.21 3.54 15.99
CA ASP A 46 10.72 4.86 16.35
C ASP A 46 10.03 5.97 15.55
N SER A 47 9.86 5.74 14.25
CA SER A 47 9.17 6.63 13.32
C SER A 47 7.67 6.37 13.24
N GLN A 48 7.18 5.32 13.93
CA GLN A 48 5.81 4.83 13.86
C GLN A 48 5.32 4.62 12.41
N LYS A 49 6.07 3.88 11.59
CA LYS A 49 5.73 3.59 10.20
C LYS A 49 5.70 2.10 9.88
N VAL A 50 4.86 1.70 8.93
CA VAL A 50 4.85 0.35 8.35
C VAL A 50 5.22 0.42 6.89
N TYR A 51 6.14 -0.45 6.50
CA TYR A 51 6.51 -0.64 5.11
C TYR A 51 5.68 -1.77 4.51
N VAL A 52 5.01 -1.48 3.40
CA VAL A 52 4.18 -2.43 2.66
C VAL A 52 4.72 -2.57 1.26
N ASN A 53 4.96 -3.81 0.84
CA ASN A 53 5.33 -4.12 -0.53
C ASN A 53 4.11 -4.72 -1.22
N ALA A 54 3.68 -4.12 -2.32
CA ALA A 54 2.53 -4.56 -3.09
C ALA A 54 2.90 -4.81 -4.53
N ILE A 55 2.41 -5.93 -5.06
CA ILE A 55 2.60 -6.35 -6.45
C ILE A 55 1.32 -6.03 -7.20
N PHE A 56 1.45 -5.29 -8.28
CA PHE A 56 0.34 -4.93 -9.15
C PHE A 56 0.62 -5.40 -10.58
N LEU A 57 -0.46 -5.58 -11.35
CA LEU A 57 -0.34 -5.64 -12.80
C LEU A 57 -0.03 -4.25 -13.33
N ALA A 58 0.98 -4.13 -14.19
CA ALA A 58 1.36 -2.86 -14.78
C ALA A 58 0.22 -2.20 -15.59
N ALA A 59 -0.69 -3.03 -16.12
CA ALA A 59 -1.89 -2.56 -16.80
C ALA A 59 -2.92 -1.91 -15.86
N GLU A 60 -2.87 -2.21 -14.55
CA GLU A 60 -3.78 -1.65 -13.53
C GLU A 60 -3.14 -0.49 -12.75
N LEU A 61 -1.81 -0.45 -12.67
CA LEU A 61 -1.04 0.70 -12.16
C LEU A 61 -1.05 1.83 -13.19
N ASN A 62 -2.17 2.55 -13.36
CA ASN A 62 -2.24 3.83 -14.07
C ASN A 62 -3.62 4.52 -14.05
N TRP A 63 -4.60 4.04 -13.27
CA TRP A 63 -5.93 4.68 -13.26
C TRP A 63 -5.97 6.11 -12.71
N CYS A 64 -4.91 6.59 -12.04
CA CYS A 64 -4.81 8.00 -11.63
C CYS A 64 -4.20 8.94 -12.69
N ASN A 65 -3.54 8.44 -13.75
CA ASN A 65 -2.85 9.30 -14.73
C ASN A 65 -3.58 9.51 -16.07
N CYS A 66 -4.73 8.85 -16.29
CA CYS A 66 -5.48 8.96 -17.56
C CYS A 66 -6.69 9.93 -17.51
N LEU A 67 -6.84 10.72 -16.43
CA LEU A 67 -7.95 11.67 -16.25
C LEU A 67 -7.48 13.13 -16.05
N ASN A 68 -6.33 13.51 -16.61
CA ASN A 68 -5.92 14.92 -16.68
C ASN A 68 -5.60 15.34 -18.12
#